data_AF-A0A1B8ZFG3-F1
#
_entry.id   AF-A0A1B8ZFG3-F1
#
_cell.length_a   1.000
_cell.length_b   1.000
_cell.length_c   1.000
_cell.angle_alpha   90.00
_cell.angle_beta   90.00
_cell.angle_gamma   90.00
#
_symmetry.space_group_name_H-M   'P 1'
#
loop_
_entity.id
_entity.type
_entity.pdbx_description
1 polymer ?
#
loop_
_entity_poly.entity_id
_entity_poly.type
_entity_poly.pdbx_seq_one_letter_code
_entity_poly.pdbx_strand_id
1 'polypeptide(L)'
;MIHCSYADKHHIITYNSDEFKKFEAGATVKLKQAWDIQKKYAMDKGEPPEGWLFFVIDGNYVFTSIFRPKIPEAYTGGIWVNSETGEVKETDADAYIRYKDAYNGDGHPFYF
;
A
#
# COMPACT_ATOMS: atom_id res chain seq x y z
N MET A 1 11.54 1.59 14.88
CA MET A 1 12.33 0.39 14.56
C MET A 1 11.48 -0.46 13.63
N ILE A 2 11.64 -0.28 12.31
CA ILE A 2 11.18 -1.29 11.34
C ILE A 2 11.77 -2.60 11.86
N HIS A 3 10.95 -3.58 12.18
CA HIS A 3 11.50 -4.86 12.56
C HIS A 3 12.28 -5.33 11.33
N CYS A 4 13.62 -5.40 11.39
CA CYS A 4 14.44 -5.84 10.25
C CYS A 4 13.87 -7.12 9.63
N SER A 5 13.36 -8.01 10.49
CA SER A 5 12.67 -9.24 10.13
C SER A 5 11.48 -9.13 9.16
N TYR A 6 10.80 -7.97 9.05
CA TYR A 6 9.69 -7.82 8.10
C TYR A 6 10.20 -7.49 6.71
N ALA A 7 11.08 -6.49 6.58
CA ALA A 7 11.71 -6.15 5.30
C ALA A 7 12.63 -7.27 4.78
N ASP A 8 13.19 -8.09 5.67
CA ASP A 8 14.01 -9.25 5.29
C ASP A 8 13.17 -10.42 4.73
N LYS A 9 11.85 -10.44 4.97
CA LYS A 9 10.94 -11.52 4.56
C LYS A 9 10.00 -11.15 3.42
N HIS A 10 9.84 -9.87 3.15
CA HIS A 10 8.88 -9.35 2.21
C HIS A 10 9.57 -8.47 1.18
N HIS A 11 9.18 -8.60 -0.09
CA HIS A 11 9.61 -7.68 -1.13
C HIS A 11 8.74 -6.43 -1.03
N ILE A 12 9.35 -5.32 -0.61
CA ILE A 12 8.67 -4.04 -0.40
C ILE A 12 9.13 -3.07 -1.49
N ILE A 13 8.17 -2.53 -2.23
CA ILE A 13 8.40 -1.50 -3.24
C ILE A 13 7.74 -0.21 -2.75
N THR A 14 8.53 0.83 -2.54
CA THR A 14 8.02 2.15 -2.14
C THR A 14 7.24 2.79 -3.29
N TYR A 15 6.05 3.30 -3.00
CA TYR A 15 5.22 4.01 -3.97
C TYR A 15 5.98 5.18 -4.63
N ASN A 16 5.71 5.41 -5.92
CA ASN A 16 6.35 6.43 -6.78
C ASN A 16 7.87 6.28 -7.04
N SER A 17 8.52 5.26 -6.49
CA SER A 17 9.91 4.92 -6.86
C SER A 17 9.99 4.46 -8.32
N ASP A 18 11.19 4.46 -8.90
CA ASP A 18 11.40 3.89 -10.25
C ASP A 18 11.10 2.39 -10.30
N GLU A 19 11.28 1.69 -9.19
CA GLU A 19 10.86 0.28 -9.05
C GLU A 19 9.34 0.16 -9.09
N PHE A 20 8.61 1.06 -8.41
CA PHE A 20 7.14 1.11 -8.49
C PHE A 20 6.67 1.34 -9.92
N LYS A 21 7.27 2.27 -10.67
CA LYS A 21 6.90 2.52 -12.08
C LYS A 21 7.11 1.28 -12.95
N LYS A 22 8.18 0.53 -12.72
CA LYS A 22 8.45 -0.74 -13.43
C LYS A 22 7.46 -1.84 -13.05
N PHE A 23 7.16 -1.96 -11.75
CA PHE A 23 6.15 -2.86 -11.24
C PHE A 23 4.78 -2.55 -11.85
N GLU A 24 4.35 -1.30 -11.78
CA GLU A 24 3.08 -0.82 -12.33
C GLU A 24 2.99 -1.05 -13.84
N ALA A 25 4.08 -0.89 -14.59
CA ALA A 25 4.10 -1.18 -16.02
C ALA A 25 3.85 -2.68 -16.32
N GLY A 26 4.38 -3.57 -15.49
CA GLY A 26 4.23 -5.03 -15.64
C GLY A 26 2.94 -5.61 -15.07
N ALA A 27 2.30 -4.95 -14.10
CA ALA A 27 1.12 -5.47 -13.40
C ALA A 27 -0.09 -5.70 -14.32
N THR A 28 -0.83 -6.79 -14.12
CA THR A 28 -2.11 -7.05 -14.80
C THR A 28 -3.21 -6.10 -14.32
N VAL A 29 -3.32 -5.92 -12.99
CA VAL A 29 -4.21 -4.97 -12.32
C VAL A 29 -3.43 -3.71 -12.04
N LYS A 30 -3.83 -2.61 -12.69
CA LYS A 30 -3.22 -1.29 -12.49
C LYS A 30 -3.71 -0.66 -11.19
N LEU A 31 -2.93 0.25 -10.63
CA LEU A 31 -3.23 1.00 -9.41
C LEU A 31 -4.67 1.54 -9.37
N LYS A 32 -5.13 2.16 -10.47
CA LYS A 32 -6.50 2.69 -10.54
C LYS A 32 -7.55 1.58 -10.37
N GLN A 33 -7.34 0.43 -11.01
CA GLN A 33 -8.23 -0.72 -10.86
C GLN A 33 -8.15 -1.29 -9.45
N ALA A 34 -6.96 -1.38 -8.87
CA ALA A 34 -6.78 -1.82 -7.49
C ALA A 34 -7.51 -0.90 -6.49
N TRP A 35 -7.50 0.41 -6.73
CA TRP A 35 -8.28 1.38 -5.95
C TRP A 35 -9.79 1.15 -6.05
N ASP A 36 -10.29 0.93 -7.27
CA ASP A 36 -11.71 0.63 -7.46
C ASP A 36 -12.12 -0.70 -6.81
N ILE A 37 -11.23 -1.70 -6.85
CA ILE A 37 -11.41 -3.01 -6.20
C ILE A 37 -11.49 -2.86 -4.67
N GLN A 38 -10.50 -2.21 -4.03
CA GLN A 38 -10.50 -2.05 -2.57
C GLN A 38 -11.72 -1.24 -2.11
N LYS A 39 -12.09 -0.21 -2.89
CA LYS A 39 -13.24 0.62 -2.57
C LYS A 39 -14.53 -0.17 -2.62
N LYS A 40 -14.72 -0.98 -3.67
CA LYS A 40 -15.88 -1.86 -3.77
C LYS A 40 -15.91 -2.86 -2.61
N TYR A 41 -14.78 -3.48 -2.30
CA TYR A 41 -14.66 -4.44 -1.20
C TYR A 41 -15.08 -3.84 0.15
N ALA A 42 -14.55 -2.66 0.51
CA ALA A 42 -14.90 -1.97 1.74
C ALA A 42 -16.39 -1.57 1.78
N MET A 43 -16.90 -1.01 0.68
CA MET A 43 -18.30 -0.59 0.59
C MET A 43 -19.28 -1.77 0.68
N ASP A 44 -18.95 -2.92 0.10
CA ASP A 44 -19.75 -4.15 0.20
C ASP A 44 -19.82 -4.68 1.65
N LYS A 45 -18.79 -4.40 2.47
CA LYS A 45 -18.77 -4.66 3.93
C LYS A 45 -19.48 -3.58 4.77
N GLY A 46 -19.85 -2.44 4.19
CA GLY A 46 -20.37 -1.29 4.92
C GLY A 46 -19.30 -0.46 5.64
N GLU A 47 -18.04 -0.60 5.24
CA GLU A 47 -16.89 0.12 5.78
C GLU A 47 -16.40 1.19 4.80
N PRO A 48 -15.76 2.28 5.28
CA PRO A 48 -15.10 3.21 4.40
C PRO A 48 -13.87 2.57 3.73
N PRO A 49 -13.56 2.94 2.47
CA PRO A 49 -12.32 2.52 1.82
C PRO A 49 -11.08 3.02 2.57
N GLU A 50 -9.98 2.31 2.38
CA GLU A 50 -8.68 2.76 2.86
C GLU A 50 -8.20 3.96 2.04
N GLY A 51 -7.52 4.91 2.70
CA GLY A 51 -7.24 6.23 2.10
C GLY A 51 -5.92 6.37 1.34
N TRP A 52 -4.93 5.52 1.62
CA TRP A 52 -3.55 5.78 1.20
C TRP A 52 -2.83 4.55 0.69
N LEU A 53 -1.92 4.75 -0.26
CA LEU A 53 -0.97 3.74 -0.73
C LEU A 53 0.46 4.24 -0.49
N PHE A 54 1.23 3.52 0.32
CA PHE A 54 2.65 3.82 0.57
C PHE A 54 3.58 2.78 -0.04
N PHE A 55 3.12 1.54 -0.18
CA PHE A 55 3.94 0.40 -0.56
C PHE A 55 3.18 -0.58 -1.44
N VAL A 56 3.94 -1.30 -2.25
CA VAL A 56 3.56 -2.63 -2.73
C VAL A 56 4.33 -3.66 -1.90
N ILE A 57 3.65 -4.69 -1.43
CA ILE A 57 4.26 -5.77 -0.63
C ILE A 57 3.91 -7.11 -1.27
N ASP A 58 4.95 -7.85 -1.67
CA ASP A 58 4.84 -9.16 -2.33
C ASP A 58 3.83 -9.15 -3.49
N GLY A 59 3.90 -8.10 -4.33
CA GLY A 59 3.01 -7.93 -5.47
C GLY A 59 1.58 -7.48 -5.13
N ASN A 60 1.33 -6.98 -3.92
CA ASN A 60 0.02 -6.43 -3.55
C ASN A 60 0.11 -4.92 -3.35
N TYR A 61 -0.83 -4.16 -3.92
CA TYR A 61 -1.05 -2.77 -3.52
C TYR A 61 -1.60 -2.77 -2.09
N VAL A 62 -0.92 -2.09 -1.17
CA VAL A 62 -1.27 -2.06 0.25
C VAL A 62 -1.94 -0.74 0.60
N PHE A 63 -3.28 -0.75 0.62
CA PHE A 63 -4.06 0.41 1.03
C PHE A 63 -4.23 0.44 2.55
N THR A 64 -3.94 1.57 3.18
CA THR A 64 -4.01 1.74 4.63
C THR A 64 -4.43 3.15 5.01
N SER A 65 -5.14 3.29 6.13
CA SER A 65 -5.46 4.56 6.79
C SER A 65 -4.61 4.82 8.02
N ILE A 66 -3.72 3.88 8.37
CA ILE A 66 -2.95 3.92 9.61
C ILE A 66 -1.51 4.32 9.28
N PHE A 67 -1.18 5.59 9.51
CA PHE A 67 0.16 6.14 9.31
C PHE A 67 0.48 7.24 10.31
N ARG A 68 1.76 7.55 10.48
CA ARG A 68 2.26 8.56 11.43
C ARG A 68 2.84 9.74 10.65
N PRO A 69 2.12 10.84 10.40
CA PRO A 69 2.63 11.93 9.55
C PRO A 69 3.92 12.59 10.06
N LYS A 70 4.16 12.58 11.38
CA LYS A 70 5.35 13.17 12.00
C LYS A 70 6.60 12.28 11.95
N ILE A 71 6.43 10.99 11.69
CA ILE A 71 7.52 10.00 11.61
C ILE A 71 7.17 9.14 10.41
N PRO A 72 7.93 9.19 9.29
CA PRO A 72 7.51 8.65 7.99
C PRO A 72 7.36 7.12 8.05
N GLU A 73 6.29 6.63 8.66
CA GLU A 73 5.99 5.25 9.07
C GLU A 73 4.51 4.99 8.82
N ALA A 74 4.23 4.00 7.98
CA ALA A 74 2.89 3.57 7.65
C ALA A 74 2.76 2.10 8.02
N TYR A 75 1.62 1.72 8.55
CA TYR A 75 1.35 0.36 8.94
C TYR A 75 1.05 -0.49 7.70
N THR A 76 1.34 -1.78 7.82
CA THR A 76 1.07 -2.76 6.76
C THR A 76 -0.37 -3.28 6.81
N GLY A 77 -1.13 -2.93 7.85
CA GLY A 77 -2.54 -3.29 7.98
C GLY A 77 -3.45 -2.46 7.09
N GLY A 78 -4.55 -3.07 6.65
CA GLY A 78 -5.53 -2.49 5.74
C GLY A 78 -5.90 -3.47 4.63
N ILE A 79 -6.35 -2.92 3.49
CA ILE A 79 -6.86 -3.69 2.35
C ILE A 79 -5.76 -3.85 1.31
N TRP A 80 -5.43 -5.11 0.99
CA TRP A 80 -4.41 -5.46 0.02
C TRP A 80 -5.07 -5.99 -1.24
N VAL A 81 -4.61 -5.53 -2.40
CA VAL A 81 -5.09 -6.00 -3.70
C VAL A 81 -3.93 -6.58 -4.49
N ASN A 82 -4.05 -7.84 -4.89
CA ASN A 82 -3.03 -8.52 -5.69
C ASN A 82 -2.94 -7.90 -7.10
N SER A 83 -1.74 -7.55 -7.55
CA SER A 83 -1.53 -6.88 -8.83
C SER A 83 -1.67 -7.78 -10.06
N GLU A 84 -1.69 -9.11 -9.87
CA GLU A 84 -1.88 -10.06 -10.97
C GLU A 84 -3.33 -10.54 -11.04
N THR A 85 -3.93 -10.87 -9.90
CA THR A 85 -5.25 -11.51 -9.84
C THR A 85 -6.39 -10.56 -9.47
N GLY A 86 -6.10 -9.43 -8.83
CA GLY A 86 -7.12 -8.55 -8.25
C GLY A 86 -7.77 -9.11 -6.99
N GLU A 87 -7.27 -10.23 -6.46
CA GLU A 87 -7.75 -10.79 -5.19
C GLU A 87 -7.50 -9.82 -4.05
N VAL A 88 -8.48 -9.73 -3.15
CA VAL A 88 -8.45 -8.83 -2.00
C VAL A 88 -8.22 -9.63 -0.73
N LYS A 89 -7.33 -9.14 0.13
CA LYS A 89 -7.19 -9.62 1.51
C LYS A 89 -7.14 -8.44 2.48
N GLU A 90 -7.70 -8.64 3.65
CA GLU A 90 -7.60 -7.71 4.76
C GLU A 90 -6.51 -8.19 5.70
N THR A 91 -5.73 -7.26 6.24
CA THR A 91 -4.57 -7.58 7.08
C THR A 91 -4.58 -6.70 8.32
N ASP A 92 -4.24 -7.30 9.45
CA ASP A 92 -4.06 -6.56 10.70
C ASP A 92 -2.77 -5.73 10.69
N ALA A 93 -2.75 -4.68 11.49
CA ALA A 93 -1.65 -3.71 11.58
C ALA A 93 -0.45 -4.25 12.40
N ASP A 94 0.11 -5.38 11.99
CA ASP A 94 1.15 -6.11 12.74
C ASP A 94 2.56 -5.54 12.56
N ALA A 95 2.78 -4.74 11.52
CA ALA A 95 4.05 -4.11 11.22
C ALA A 95 3.88 -2.68 10.69
N TYR A 96 4.99 -1.93 10.71
CA TYR A 96 5.09 -0.64 10.04
C TYR A 96 6.40 -0.55 9.27
N ILE A 97 6.36 0.17 8.16
CA ILE A 97 7.48 0.39 7.25
C ILE A 97 7.75 1.88 7.19
N ARG A 98 9.03 2.27 7.16
CA ARG A 98 9.39 3.66 6.92
C ARG A 98 9.32 4.00 5.45
N TYR A 99 8.59 5.04 5.10
CA TYR A 99 8.47 5.55 3.74
C TYR A 99 9.15 6.93 3.63
N LYS A 100 10.48 6.96 3.55
CA LYS A 100 11.16 8.25 3.37
C LYS A 100 10.88 8.86 1.99
N ASP A 101 10.63 8.02 0.98
CA ASP A 101 10.53 8.44 -0.42
C ASP A 101 9.10 8.39 -1.00
N ALA A 102 8.08 7.89 -0.26
CA ALA A 102 6.69 7.88 -0.75
C ALA A 102 5.99 9.25 -0.63
N TYR A 103 6.73 10.30 -0.28
CA TYR A 103 6.25 11.67 -0.23
C TYR A 103 6.43 12.32 -1.60
N ASN A 104 5.35 12.91 -2.12
CA ASN A 104 5.51 14.02 -3.05
C ASN A 104 6.31 15.09 -2.32
N GLY A 105 7.24 15.79 -2.98
CA GLY A 105 8.20 16.73 -2.37
C GLY A 105 7.63 17.83 -1.44
N ASP A 106 6.33 17.86 -1.23
CA ASP A 106 5.55 18.74 -0.36
C ASP A 106 5.19 18.11 1.00
N GLY A 107 5.57 16.85 1.27
CA GLY A 107 5.36 16.20 2.58
C GLY A 107 3.97 15.59 2.80
N HIS A 108 3.19 15.34 1.74
CA HIS A 108 1.90 14.66 1.81
C HIS A 108 1.92 13.30 1.05
N PRO A 109 1.28 12.25 1.59
CA PRO A 109 1.00 11.05 0.81
C PRO A 109 -0.05 11.33 -0.28
N PHE A 110 -0.30 10.37 -1.18
CA PHE A 110 -1.35 10.51 -2.20
C PHE A 110 -2.73 10.12 -1.69
N TYR A 111 -3.65 11.07 -1.73
CA TYR A 111 -5.09 10.82 -1.62
C TYR A 111 -5.61 10.30 -2.97
N PHE A 112 -6.45 9.27 -2.96
CA PHE A 112 -7.15 8.75 -4.14
C PHE A 112 -8.66 9.00 -4.05
#